data_AF-A0A9P5QBL9-F1
#
_entry.id   AF-A0A9P5QBL9-F1
#
_cell.length_a   1.000
_cell.length_b   1.000
_cell.length_c   1.000
_cell.angle_alpha   90.00
_cell.angle_beta   90.00
_cell.angle_gamma   90.00
#
_symmetry.space_group_name_H-M   'P 1'
#
loop_
_entity.id
_entity.type
_entity.pdbx_description
1 polymer ?
#
loop_
_entity_poly.entity_id
_entity_poly.type
_entity_poly.pdbx_seq_one_letter_code
_entity_poly.pdbx_strand_id
1 'polypeptide(L)'
;MLPPPVSAPGSSSSPSEPPPTHSGTSPSPSILSRLPYFISHFLGYRPSEPAPPGHLTVWFWSFIGAFCGLSIIQIVFVYAEYFIERGAPSIVPSYGATAVLIYGAIEAPLAQPQNLLGGHLFGTLTGIIITKLFSLLPSEAQFTDVSWLAVSLSCATAIVVMQMTKTVHPPAGATAILPAVDPTIRSLGWYYLPVILLSSSLSLAVALVLNNIQRMYPVVWFTPLDRPSLPSFVRFRRAPTGKASDVSEENQPTETLDV
;
A
#
# COMPACT_ATOMS: atom_id res chain seq x y z
N MET A 1 23.59 80.35 0.26
CA MET A 1 24.83 79.59 0.52
C MET A 1 24.39 78.30 1.24
N LEU A 2 24.25 77.21 0.48
CA LEU A 2 23.80 75.89 0.96
C LEU A 2 24.69 74.82 0.27
N PRO A 3 25.14 73.78 0.99
CA PRO A 3 26.19 72.85 0.54
C PRO A 3 25.68 71.78 -0.47
N PRO A 4 26.60 71.10 -1.19
CA PRO A 4 26.26 70.09 -2.21
C PRO A 4 25.82 68.74 -1.59
N PRO A 5 25.16 67.86 -2.36
CA PRO A 5 24.67 66.58 -1.86
C PRO A 5 25.81 65.56 -1.63
N VAL A 6 25.69 64.82 -0.53
CA VAL A 6 26.59 63.74 -0.12
C VAL A 6 26.32 62.49 -0.96
N SER A 7 27.37 61.97 -1.60
CA SER A 7 27.40 60.69 -2.30
C SER A 7 27.38 59.50 -1.33
N ALA A 8 26.45 58.56 -1.53
CA ALA A 8 26.36 57.31 -0.77
C ALA A 8 27.50 56.33 -1.16
N PRO A 9 28.04 55.53 -0.21
CA PRO A 9 29.06 54.54 -0.50
C PRO A 9 28.46 53.26 -1.12
N GLY A 10 29.20 52.71 -2.08
CA GLY A 10 28.81 51.53 -2.86
C GLY A 10 28.64 50.26 -2.02
N SER A 11 27.58 49.52 -2.34
CA SER A 11 27.34 48.16 -1.85
C SER A 11 28.35 47.18 -2.46
N SER A 12 29.25 46.65 -1.64
CA SER A 12 30.11 45.54 -2.00
C SER A 12 29.27 44.26 -2.15
N SER A 13 29.19 43.75 -3.39
CA SER A 13 28.57 42.47 -3.71
C SER A 13 29.48 41.32 -3.25
N SER A 14 29.14 40.65 -2.15
CA SER A 14 29.71 39.35 -1.80
C SER A 14 29.16 38.29 -2.76
N PRO A 15 29.99 37.35 -3.27
CA PRO A 15 29.51 36.28 -4.14
C PRO A 15 28.64 35.32 -3.33
N SER A 16 27.40 35.16 -3.77
CA SER A 16 26.45 34.17 -3.24
C SER A 16 27.04 32.78 -3.41
N GLU A 17 27.34 32.14 -2.29
CA GLU A 17 27.72 30.74 -2.20
C GLU A 17 26.63 29.86 -2.84
N PRO A 18 26.95 28.93 -3.75
CA PRO A 18 25.94 28.07 -4.36
C PRO A 18 25.34 27.14 -3.29
N PRO A 19 24.04 26.82 -3.37
CA PRO A 19 23.40 25.94 -2.39
C PRO A 19 24.06 24.56 -2.37
N PRO A 20 24.13 23.89 -1.21
CA PRO A 20 24.75 22.58 -1.11
C PRO A 20 24.04 21.60 -2.02
N THR A 21 24.77 21.08 -3.01
CA THR A 21 24.35 19.96 -3.84
C THR A 21 23.99 18.81 -2.92
N HIS A 22 22.72 18.41 -2.90
CA HIS A 22 22.30 17.17 -2.29
C HIS A 22 23.13 16.05 -2.89
N SER A 23 24.05 15.50 -2.11
CA SER A 23 24.79 14.30 -2.44
C SER A 23 23.77 13.20 -2.71
N GLY A 24 23.53 12.94 -4.00
CA GLY A 24 22.71 11.84 -4.45
C GLY A 24 23.31 10.56 -3.89
N THR A 25 22.67 10.00 -2.87
CA THR A 25 22.81 8.58 -2.59
C THR A 25 22.36 7.86 -3.85
N SER A 26 23.30 7.43 -4.67
CA SER A 26 23.04 6.55 -5.80
C SER A 26 22.15 5.41 -5.30
N PRO A 27 20.91 5.26 -5.79
CA PRO A 27 20.02 4.21 -5.30
C PRO A 27 20.74 2.89 -5.50
N SER A 28 20.84 2.10 -4.42
CA SER A 28 21.39 0.75 -4.45
C SER A 28 20.81 0.03 -5.67
N PRO A 29 21.63 -0.63 -6.50
CA PRO A 29 21.14 -1.22 -7.75
C PRO A 29 20.05 -2.25 -7.43
N SER A 30 18.81 -1.92 -7.78
CA SER A 30 17.66 -2.80 -7.56
C SER A 30 17.92 -4.14 -8.25
N ILE A 31 17.55 -5.27 -7.64
CA ILE A 31 17.67 -6.60 -8.29
C ILE A 31 16.98 -6.60 -9.67
N LEU A 32 15.93 -5.79 -9.83
CA LEU A 32 15.18 -5.62 -11.07
C LEU A 32 16.00 -4.98 -12.21
N SER A 33 17.04 -4.19 -11.92
CA SER A 33 17.88 -3.58 -12.96
C SER A 33 18.81 -4.59 -13.64
N ARG A 34 18.89 -5.83 -13.14
CA ARG A 34 19.68 -6.91 -13.72
C ARG A 34 18.90 -7.77 -14.72
N LEU A 35 17.57 -7.63 -14.78
CA LEU A 35 16.71 -8.38 -15.70
C LEU A 35 16.66 -7.72 -17.09
N PRO A 36 16.33 -8.48 -18.16
CA PRO A 36 16.06 -7.92 -19.47
C PRO A 36 15.01 -6.79 -19.37
N TYR A 37 15.22 -5.70 -20.12
CA TYR A 37 14.42 -4.47 -20.01
C TYR A 37 12.90 -4.71 -20.07
N PHE A 38 12.45 -5.61 -20.94
CA PHE A 38 11.03 -5.96 -21.05
C PHE A 38 10.48 -6.51 -19.72
N ILE A 39 11.18 -7.46 -19.11
CA ILE A 39 10.74 -8.11 -17.87
C ILE A 39 10.81 -7.11 -16.71
N SER A 40 11.89 -6.33 -16.60
CA SER A 40 12.01 -5.35 -15.53
C SER A 40 10.94 -4.26 -15.63
N HIS A 41 10.59 -3.81 -16.84
CA HIS A 41 9.52 -2.83 -17.07
C HIS A 41 8.16 -3.32 -16.57
N PHE A 42 7.77 -4.55 -16.89
CA PHE A 42 6.50 -5.14 -16.42
C PHE A 42 6.51 -5.52 -14.92
N LEU A 43 7.69 -5.54 -14.29
CA LEU A 43 7.83 -5.66 -12.84
C LEU A 43 7.91 -4.28 -12.14
N GLY A 44 7.55 -3.19 -12.83
CA GLY A 44 7.48 -1.85 -12.25
C GLY A 44 8.81 -1.10 -12.19
N TYR A 45 9.91 -1.65 -12.72
CA TYR A 45 11.18 -0.91 -12.80
C TYR A 45 11.05 0.26 -13.78
N ARG A 46 11.42 1.46 -13.32
CA ARG A 46 11.52 2.68 -14.15
C ARG A 46 12.88 3.35 -13.88
N PRO A 47 13.68 3.66 -14.93
CA PRO A 47 14.95 4.38 -14.78
C PRO A 47 14.80 5.78 -14.20
N SER A 48 13.65 6.43 -14.44
CA SER A 48 13.30 7.76 -13.95
C SER A 48 11.84 7.76 -13.48
N GLU A 49 11.50 8.63 -12.54
CA GLU A 49 10.13 8.76 -12.05
C GLU A 49 9.20 9.25 -13.18
N PRO A 50 8.17 8.47 -13.55
CA PRO A 50 7.27 8.85 -14.64
C PRO A 50 6.37 10.01 -14.21
N ALA A 51 5.98 10.86 -15.18
CA ALA A 51 4.99 11.88 -14.94
C ALA A 51 3.64 11.24 -14.52
N PRO A 52 2.87 11.88 -13.62
CA PRO A 52 1.59 11.33 -13.19
C PRO A 52 0.63 11.22 -14.39
N PRO A 53 -0.04 10.08 -14.58
CA PRO A 53 -0.96 9.89 -15.69
C PRO A 53 -2.18 10.82 -15.54
N GLY A 54 -2.68 11.37 -16.65
CA GLY A 54 -3.90 12.15 -16.64
C GLY A 54 -5.13 11.33 -16.22
N HIS A 55 -6.14 11.98 -15.64
CA HIS A 55 -7.33 11.31 -15.10
C HIS A 55 -8.05 10.39 -16.11
N LEU A 56 -8.14 10.79 -17.39
CA LEU A 56 -8.77 9.95 -18.41
C LEU A 56 -8.01 8.64 -18.64
N THR A 57 -6.68 8.69 -18.68
CA THR A 57 -5.81 7.50 -18.70
C THR A 57 -6.01 6.66 -17.43
N VAL A 58 -6.22 7.32 -16.29
CA VAL A 58 -6.55 6.67 -15.01
C VAL A 58 -7.94 6.02 -15.01
N TRP A 59 -8.93 6.53 -15.73
CA TRP A 59 -10.24 5.86 -15.79
C TRP A 59 -10.23 4.73 -16.83
N PHE A 60 -9.65 5.00 -18.00
CA PHE A 60 -9.57 4.05 -19.10
C PHE A 60 -8.85 2.75 -18.68
N TRP A 61 -7.60 2.81 -18.20
CA TRP A 61 -6.90 1.58 -17.82
C TRP A 61 -7.45 0.92 -16.56
N SER A 62 -8.19 1.64 -15.71
CA SER A 62 -8.83 1.03 -14.54
C SER A 62 -10.01 0.18 -14.99
N PHE A 63 -10.79 0.68 -15.95
CA PHE A 63 -11.86 -0.08 -16.60
C PHE A 63 -11.31 -1.30 -17.34
N ILE A 64 -10.33 -1.11 -18.23
CA ILE A 64 -9.75 -2.21 -19.01
C ILE A 64 -9.08 -3.24 -18.08
N GLY A 65 -8.32 -2.78 -17.08
CA GLY A 65 -7.70 -3.62 -16.06
C GLY A 65 -8.70 -4.47 -15.30
N ALA A 66 -9.73 -3.86 -14.73
CA ALA A 66 -10.76 -4.56 -13.97
C ALA A 66 -11.55 -5.53 -14.86
N PHE A 67 -11.94 -5.10 -16.07
CA PHE A 67 -12.68 -5.95 -17.00
C PHE A 67 -11.86 -7.18 -17.39
N CYS A 68 -10.62 -7.00 -17.87
CA CYS A 68 -9.75 -8.11 -18.26
C CYS A 68 -9.40 -9.01 -17.06
N GLY A 69 -9.12 -8.40 -15.90
CA GLY A 69 -8.73 -9.10 -14.68
C GLY A 69 -9.82 -9.98 -14.09
N LEU A 70 -11.05 -9.51 -14.08
CA LEU A 70 -12.20 -10.31 -13.65
C LEU A 70 -12.59 -11.33 -14.73
N SER A 71 -12.51 -10.96 -16.01
CA SER A 71 -12.82 -11.85 -17.13
C SER A 71 -11.88 -13.05 -17.19
N ILE A 72 -10.57 -12.88 -16.97
CA ILE A 72 -9.63 -14.01 -17.02
C ILE A 72 -9.90 -15.02 -15.89
N ILE A 73 -10.26 -14.55 -14.69
CA ILE A 73 -10.66 -15.42 -13.59
C ILE A 73 -11.92 -16.19 -13.99
N GLN A 74 -12.95 -15.46 -14.43
CA GLN A 74 -14.22 -16.05 -14.86
C GLN A 74 -14.01 -17.08 -15.99
N ILE A 75 -13.22 -16.77 -17.02
CA ILE A 75 -12.96 -17.69 -18.12
C ILE A 75 -12.33 -18.99 -17.61
N VAL A 76 -11.34 -18.89 -16.71
CA VAL A 76 -10.66 -20.07 -16.15
C VAL A 76 -11.62 -20.94 -15.36
N PHE A 77 -12.42 -20.37 -14.46
CA PHE A 77 -13.27 -21.18 -13.57
C PHE A 77 -14.62 -21.57 -14.18
N VAL A 78 -15.12 -20.85 -15.19
CA VAL A 78 -16.38 -21.18 -15.89
C VAL A 78 -16.18 -22.19 -17.02
N TYR A 79 -15.05 -22.17 -17.71
CA TYR A 79 -14.85 -23.03 -18.90
C TYR A 79 -13.89 -24.20 -18.68
N ALA A 80 -13.08 -24.21 -17.63
CA ALA A 80 -12.24 -25.37 -17.36
C ALA A 80 -13.01 -26.44 -16.58
N GLU A 81 -13.31 -27.56 -17.25
CA GLU A 81 -14.02 -28.72 -16.68
C GLU A 81 -13.45 -29.16 -15.32
N TYR A 82 -12.12 -29.15 -15.19
CA TYR A 82 -11.41 -29.48 -13.94
C TYR A 82 -11.92 -28.72 -12.70
N PHE A 83 -12.25 -27.43 -12.84
CA PHE A 83 -12.75 -26.61 -11.73
C PHE A 83 -14.24 -26.80 -11.49
N ILE A 84 -15.00 -26.97 -12.57
CA ILE A 84 -16.46 -27.19 -12.54
C ILE A 84 -16.78 -28.49 -11.81
N GLU A 85 -16.10 -29.58 -12.17
CA GLU A 85 -16.29 -30.90 -11.55
C GLU A 85 -15.98 -30.90 -10.04
N ARG A 86 -15.11 -30.00 -9.59
CA ARG A 86 -14.75 -29.84 -8.19
C ARG A 86 -15.61 -28.83 -7.45
N GLY A 87 -16.60 -28.22 -8.11
CA GLY A 87 -17.49 -27.22 -7.51
C GLY A 87 -16.79 -25.92 -7.12
N ALA A 88 -15.66 -25.59 -7.76
CA ALA A 88 -14.97 -24.33 -7.49
C ALA A 88 -15.85 -23.14 -7.94
N PRO A 89 -15.94 -22.06 -7.15
CA PRO A 89 -16.71 -20.88 -7.55
C PRO A 89 -16.10 -20.25 -8.80
N SER A 90 -16.96 -19.78 -9.72
CA SER A 90 -16.54 -19.03 -10.90
C SER A 90 -15.78 -17.76 -10.55
N ILE A 91 -16.26 -17.04 -9.54
CA ILE A 91 -15.59 -15.91 -8.94
C ILE A 91 -16.03 -15.71 -7.50
N VAL A 92 -15.09 -15.28 -6.66
CA VAL A 92 -15.37 -14.89 -5.28
C VAL A 92 -15.62 -13.37 -5.22
N PRO A 93 -16.68 -12.88 -4.54
CA PRO A 93 -17.02 -11.46 -4.52
C PRO A 93 -15.90 -10.52 -4.05
N SER A 94 -14.97 -10.99 -3.22
CA SER A 94 -13.79 -10.21 -2.80
C SER A 94 -12.87 -9.80 -3.96
N TYR A 95 -12.94 -10.46 -5.12
CA TYR A 95 -12.19 -10.06 -6.30
C TYR A 95 -12.71 -8.76 -6.93
N GLY A 96 -13.97 -8.39 -6.70
CA GLY A 96 -14.46 -7.06 -7.08
C GLY A 96 -13.73 -5.95 -6.33
N ALA A 97 -13.61 -6.08 -5.00
CA ALA A 97 -12.85 -5.14 -4.18
C ALA A 97 -11.34 -5.19 -4.45
N THR A 98 -10.80 -6.38 -4.76
CA THR A 98 -9.41 -6.53 -5.23
C THR A 98 -9.19 -5.75 -6.52
N ALA A 99 -10.10 -5.82 -7.49
CA ALA A 99 -9.99 -5.11 -8.75
C ALA A 99 -9.99 -3.58 -8.56
N VAL A 100 -10.79 -3.06 -7.63
CA VAL A 100 -10.77 -1.63 -7.25
C VAL A 100 -9.37 -1.21 -6.79
N LEU A 101 -8.71 -2.01 -5.95
CA LEU A 101 -7.36 -1.70 -5.46
C LEU A 101 -6.31 -1.83 -6.58
N ILE A 102 -6.21 -2.99 -7.22
CA ILE A 102 -5.05 -3.30 -8.08
C ILE A 102 -5.16 -2.72 -9.51
N TYR A 103 -6.34 -2.23 -9.93
CA TYR A 103 -6.52 -1.55 -11.21
C TYR A 103 -6.90 -0.08 -11.06
N GLY A 104 -7.67 0.26 -10.02
CA GLY A 104 -8.13 1.63 -9.76
C GLY A 104 -7.17 2.45 -8.91
N ALA A 105 -6.69 1.88 -7.80
CA ALA A 105 -5.86 2.55 -6.81
C ALA A 105 -4.44 1.96 -6.76
N ILE A 106 -3.79 1.85 -7.93
CA ILE A 106 -2.52 1.11 -8.11
C ILE A 106 -1.34 1.64 -7.26
N GLU A 107 -1.40 2.91 -6.89
CA GLU A 107 -0.41 3.61 -6.06
C GLU A 107 -0.62 3.35 -4.57
N ALA A 108 -1.80 2.83 -4.18
CA ALA A 108 -2.09 2.55 -2.78
C ALA A 108 -1.14 1.47 -2.26
N PRO A 109 -0.60 1.62 -1.04
CA PRO A 109 0.22 0.59 -0.41
C PRO A 109 -0.52 -0.75 -0.32
N LEU A 110 -1.84 -0.73 -0.09
CA LEU A 110 -2.68 -1.93 0.01
C LEU A 110 -2.87 -2.66 -1.32
N ALA A 111 -2.63 -2.00 -2.46
CA ALA A 111 -2.75 -2.60 -3.79
C ALA A 111 -1.49 -3.37 -4.23
N GLN A 112 -0.40 -3.30 -3.46
CA GLN A 112 0.88 -3.88 -3.87
C GLN A 112 0.85 -5.43 -3.86
N PRO A 113 1.69 -6.11 -4.67
CA PRO A 113 1.64 -7.56 -4.87
C PRO A 113 1.80 -8.38 -3.59
N GLN A 114 2.66 -7.93 -2.66
CA GLN A 114 2.83 -8.57 -1.34
C GLN A 114 1.50 -8.63 -0.57
N ASN A 115 0.74 -7.54 -0.59
CA ASN A 115 -0.54 -7.45 0.10
C ASN A 115 -1.58 -8.32 -0.62
N LEU A 116 -1.68 -8.23 -1.94
CA LEU A 116 -2.62 -9.05 -2.73
C LEU A 116 -2.45 -10.55 -2.46
N LEU A 117 -1.24 -11.08 -2.66
CA LEU A 117 -0.98 -12.51 -2.54
C LEU A 117 -0.94 -12.96 -1.07
N GLY A 118 -0.22 -12.22 -0.23
CA GLY A 118 -0.07 -12.57 1.18
C GLY A 118 -1.38 -12.43 1.95
N GLY A 119 -2.15 -11.37 1.69
CA GLY A 119 -3.45 -11.16 2.31
C GLY A 119 -4.43 -12.27 1.97
N HIS A 120 -4.58 -12.62 0.68
CA HIS A 120 -5.44 -13.72 0.27
C HIS A 120 -4.95 -15.09 0.77
N LEU A 121 -3.64 -15.32 0.84
CA LEU A 121 -3.04 -16.52 1.46
C LEU A 121 -3.46 -16.65 2.93
N PHE A 122 -3.14 -15.64 3.75
CA PHE A 122 -3.39 -15.70 5.18
C PHE A 122 -4.88 -15.65 5.51
N GLY A 123 -5.65 -14.80 4.84
CA GLY A 123 -7.10 -14.70 5.03
C GLY A 123 -7.81 -16.02 4.72
N THR A 124 -7.46 -16.65 3.59
CA THR A 124 -8.03 -17.96 3.24
C THR A 124 -7.61 -19.04 4.22
N LEU A 125 -6.34 -19.07 4.61
CA LEU A 125 -5.81 -20.05 5.55
C LEU A 125 -6.51 -19.96 6.91
N THR A 126 -6.63 -18.76 7.48
CA THR A 126 -7.35 -18.56 8.76
C THR A 126 -8.82 -18.94 8.66
N GLY A 127 -9.48 -18.59 7.56
CA GLY A 127 -10.88 -18.92 7.32
C GLY A 127 -11.14 -20.43 7.26
N ILE A 128 -10.29 -21.17 6.54
CA ILE A 128 -10.36 -22.63 6.45
C ILE A 128 -10.10 -23.26 7.83
N ILE A 129 -9.06 -22.84 8.54
CA ILE A 129 -8.70 -23.40 9.86
C ILE A 129 -9.85 -23.24 10.85
N ILE A 130 -10.38 -22.02 10.98
CA ILE A 130 -11.46 -21.74 11.94
C ILE A 130 -12.73 -22.48 11.56
N THR A 131 -13.10 -22.47 10.27
CA THR A 131 -14.27 -23.23 9.81
C THR A 131 -14.13 -24.72 10.09
N LYS A 132 -12.97 -25.31 9.80
CA LYS A 132 -12.69 -26.73 10.07
C LYS A 132 -12.73 -27.06 11.56
N LEU A 133 -12.25 -26.16 12.43
CA LEU A 133 -12.33 -26.33 13.88
C LEU A 133 -13.79 -26.39 14.35
N PHE A 134 -14.64 -25.50 13.83
CA PHE A 134 -16.06 -25.50 14.13
C PHE A 134 -16.81 -26.69 13.48
N SER A 135 -16.33 -27.21 12.35
CA SER A 135 -16.87 -28.44 11.74
C SER A 135 -16.60 -29.71 12.56
N LEU A 136 -15.85 -29.65 13.66
CA LEU A 136 -15.72 -30.76 14.61
C LEU A 136 -16.95 -30.92 15.51
N LEU A 137 -17.89 -29.97 15.46
CA LEU A 137 -19.15 -30.07 16.19
C LEU A 137 -19.97 -31.28 15.70
N PRO A 138 -20.69 -31.98 16.59
CA PRO A 138 -21.37 -33.24 16.27
C PRO A 138 -22.44 -33.18 15.16
N SER A 139 -23.01 -32.00 14.88
CA SER A 139 -24.04 -31.85 13.86
C SER A 139 -23.93 -30.52 13.10
N GLU A 140 -24.32 -30.54 11.82
CA GLU A 140 -24.42 -29.34 10.97
C GLU A 140 -25.42 -28.30 11.52
N ALA A 141 -26.45 -28.74 12.24
CA ALA A 141 -27.39 -27.85 12.91
C ALA A 141 -26.67 -27.00 13.97
N GLN A 142 -25.83 -27.62 14.81
CA GLN A 142 -25.05 -26.90 15.81
C GLN A 142 -24.04 -25.94 15.15
N PHE A 143 -23.39 -26.35 14.05
CA PHE A 143 -22.52 -25.45 13.30
C PHE A 143 -23.28 -24.21 12.83
N THR A 144 -24.50 -24.39 12.32
CA THR A 144 -25.33 -23.28 11.81
C THR A 144 -25.67 -22.30 12.94
N ASP A 145 -26.00 -22.80 14.12
CA ASP A 145 -26.31 -21.99 15.31
C ASP A 145 -25.13 -21.11 15.76
N VAL A 146 -23.89 -21.60 15.59
CA VAL A 146 -22.66 -20.85 15.97
C VAL A 146 -21.90 -20.27 14.77
N SER A 147 -22.48 -20.33 13.56
CA SER A 147 -21.80 -19.91 12.32
C SER A 147 -21.38 -18.44 12.35
N TRP A 148 -22.18 -17.57 12.96
CA TRP A 148 -21.87 -16.16 13.18
C TRP A 148 -20.55 -15.96 13.95
N LEU A 149 -20.22 -16.86 14.89
CA LEU A 149 -19.00 -16.82 15.66
C LEU A 149 -17.81 -17.27 14.80
N ALA A 150 -17.98 -18.34 14.02
CA ALA A 150 -16.95 -18.81 13.09
C ALA A 150 -16.61 -17.72 12.04
N VAL A 151 -17.62 -17.03 11.50
CA VAL A 151 -17.47 -15.89 10.59
C VAL A 151 -16.69 -14.75 11.24
N SER A 152 -17.13 -14.31 12.42
CA SER A 152 -16.51 -13.18 13.14
C SER A 152 -15.07 -13.48 13.53
N LEU A 153 -14.82 -14.69 14.05
CA LEU A 153 -13.48 -15.15 14.44
C LEU A 153 -12.57 -15.27 13.21
N SER A 154 -13.07 -15.81 12.08
CA SER A 154 -12.32 -15.90 10.84
C SER A 154 -11.84 -14.54 10.35
N CYS A 155 -12.73 -13.55 10.33
CA CYS A 155 -12.38 -12.19 9.93
C CYS A 155 -11.41 -11.52 10.90
N ALA A 156 -11.69 -11.54 12.21
CA ALA A 156 -10.87 -10.91 13.21
C ALA A 156 -9.45 -11.49 13.26
N THR A 157 -9.34 -12.83 13.24
CA THR A 157 -8.04 -13.50 13.20
C THR A 157 -7.30 -13.23 11.89
N ALA A 158 -7.98 -13.24 10.74
CA ALA A 158 -7.37 -12.89 9.45
C ALA A 158 -6.76 -11.48 9.47
N ILE A 159 -7.48 -10.50 10.03
CA ILE A 159 -7.00 -9.12 10.16
C ILE A 159 -5.70 -9.08 10.98
N VAL A 160 -5.68 -9.70 12.16
CA VAL A 160 -4.51 -9.71 13.02
C VAL A 160 -3.33 -10.41 12.35
N VAL A 161 -3.56 -11.56 11.71
CA VAL A 161 -2.51 -12.30 10.99
C VAL A 161 -1.93 -11.47 9.84
N MET A 162 -2.78 -10.81 9.05
CA MET A 162 -2.32 -9.91 7.99
C MET A 162 -1.55 -8.70 8.51
N GLN A 163 -1.94 -8.14 9.66
CA GLN A 163 -1.20 -7.06 10.33
C GLN A 163 0.18 -7.53 10.78
N MET A 164 0.26 -8.70 11.43
CA MET A 164 1.53 -9.28 11.89
C MET A 164 2.48 -9.59 10.73
N THR A 165 1.95 -10.08 9.62
CA THR A 165 2.72 -10.47 8.42
C THR A 165 2.99 -9.30 7.47
N LYS A 166 2.45 -8.10 7.75
CA LYS A 166 2.51 -6.91 6.90
C LYS A 166 1.98 -7.17 5.48
N THR A 167 0.88 -7.93 5.38
CA THR A 167 0.23 -8.29 4.11
C THR A 167 -1.24 -7.87 4.09
N VAL A 168 -1.59 -6.74 4.68
CA VAL A 168 -2.99 -6.29 4.79
C VAL A 168 -3.58 -6.03 3.40
N HIS A 169 -4.53 -6.88 3.02
CA HIS A 169 -5.36 -6.73 1.83
C HIS A 169 -6.82 -6.80 2.26
N PRO A 170 -7.52 -5.66 2.41
CA PRO A 170 -8.89 -5.64 2.92
C PRO A 170 -9.85 -6.62 2.25
N PRO A 171 -9.80 -6.85 0.92
CA PRO A 171 -10.63 -7.86 0.27
C PRO A 171 -10.45 -9.29 0.81
N ALA A 172 -9.26 -9.63 1.32
CA ALA A 172 -9.01 -10.94 1.89
C ALA A 172 -9.78 -11.21 3.19
N GLY A 173 -10.25 -10.16 3.88
CA GLY A 173 -11.17 -10.32 5.02
C GLY A 173 -12.50 -10.95 4.59
N ALA A 174 -13.04 -10.53 3.44
CA ALA A 174 -14.22 -11.16 2.85
C ALA A 174 -13.92 -12.60 2.35
N THR A 175 -12.73 -12.82 1.80
CA THR A 175 -12.27 -14.17 1.43
C THR A 175 -12.22 -15.13 2.63
N ALA A 176 -11.82 -14.63 3.80
CA ALA A 176 -11.66 -15.40 5.04
C ALA A 176 -12.99 -15.90 5.63
N ILE A 177 -14.09 -15.16 5.48
CA ILE A 177 -15.37 -15.54 6.07
C ILE A 177 -16.15 -16.57 5.23
N LEU A 178 -15.84 -16.69 3.93
CA LEU A 178 -16.65 -17.48 2.99
C LEU A 178 -16.77 -18.97 3.34
N PRO A 179 -15.72 -19.67 3.80
CA PRO A 179 -15.87 -21.06 4.22
C PRO A 179 -16.90 -21.25 5.36
N ALA A 180 -17.07 -20.25 6.21
CA ALA A 180 -18.06 -20.28 7.29
C ALA A 180 -19.47 -19.90 6.79
N VAL A 181 -19.58 -18.97 5.83
CA VAL A 181 -20.86 -18.47 5.29
C VAL A 181 -21.48 -19.42 4.27
N ASP A 182 -20.71 -19.87 3.28
CA ASP A 182 -21.22 -20.59 2.10
C ASP A 182 -20.91 -22.09 2.21
N PRO A 183 -21.95 -22.96 2.29
CA PRO A 183 -21.77 -24.41 2.34
C PRO A 183 -21.02 -24.99 1.13
N THR A 184 -21.18 -24.40 -0.05
CA THR A 184 -20.47 -24.83 -1.27
C THR A 184 -18.97 -24.60 -1.10
N ILE A 185 -18.57 -23.41 -0.63
CA ILE A 185 -17.16 -23.09 -0.34
C ILE A 185 -16.63 -23.93 0.82
N ARG A 186 -17.45 -24.16 1.85
CA ARG A 186 -17.09 -25.03 2.98
C ARG A 186 -16.73 -26.44 2.52
N SER A 187 -17.48 -26.98 1.56
CA SER A 187 -17.28 -28.32 1.02
C SER A 187 -15.93 -28.47 0.29
N LEU A 188 -15.40 -27.39 -0.32
CA LEU A 188 -14.08 -27.37 -0.93
C LEU A 188 -12.96 -27.60 0.10
N GLY A 189 -13.17 -27.17 1.35
CA GLY A 189 -12.20 -27.30 2.44
C GLY A 189 -10.83 -26.71 2.05
N TRP A 190 -9.79 -27.54 2.09
CA TRP A 190 -8.42 -27.11 1.75
C TRP A 190 -8.23 -26.77 0.28
N TYR A 191 -9.10 -27.26 -0.61
CA TYR A 191 -9.04 -26.94 -2.05
C TYR A 191 -9.42 -25.49 -2.34
N TYR A 192 -10.09 -24.80 -1.42
CA TYR A 192 -10.36 -23.37 -1.54
C TYR A 192 -9.09 -22.52 -1.58
N LEU A 193 -8.03 -22.92 -0.86
CA LEU A 193 -6.76 -22.19 -0.83
C LEU A 193 -6.09 -22.05 -2.21
N PRO A 194 -5.81 -23.14 -2.96
CA PRO A 194 -5.23 -23.02 -4.30
C PRO A 194 -6.15 -22.30 -5.29
N VAL A 195 -7.48 -22.39 -5.15
CA VAL A 195 -8.44 -21.63 -6.00
C VAL A 195 -8.26 -20.12 -5.82
N ILE A 196 -8.17 -19.66 -4.57
CA ILE A 196 -7.94 -18.24 -4.25
C ILE A 196 -6.53 -17.81 -4.69
N LEU A 197 -5.49 -18.61 -4.44
CA LEU A 197 -4.13 -18.24 -4.85
C LEU A 197 -4.00 -18.17 -6.38
N LEU A 198 -4.66 -19.06 -7.12
CA LEU A 198 -4.72 -19.01 -8.58
C LEU A 198 -5.43 -17.73 -9.04
N SER A 199 -6.60 -17.43 -8.50
CA SER A 199 -7.35 -16.20 -8.83
C SER A 199 -6.54 -14.93 -8.53
N SER A 200 -5.81 -14.92 -7.42
CA SER A 200 -4.92 -13.81 -7.04
C SER A 200 -3.71 -13.69 -7.98
N SER A 201 -3.18 -14.82 -8.44
CA SER A 201 -2.06 -14.85 -9.40
C SER A 201 -2.49 -14.39 -10.79
N LEU A 202 -3.67 -14.81 -11.26
CA LEU A 202 -4.23 -14.39 -12.54
C LEU A 202 -4.51 -12.89 -12.55
N SER A 203 -5.14 -12.38 -11.49
CA SER A 203 -5.38 -10.93 -11.36
C SER A 203 -4.08 -10.13 -11.24
N LEU A 204 -3.08 -10.63 -10.52
CA LEU A 204 -1.76 -10.00 -10.48
C LEU A 204 -1.10 -9.97 -11.88
N ALA A 205 -1.16 -11.07 -12.63
CA ALA A 205 -0.58 -11.14 -13.97
C ALA A 205 -1.19 -10.08 -14.90
N VAL A 206 -2.52 -9.92 -14.86
CA VAL A 206 -3.20 -8.87 -15.63
C VAL A 206 -2.81 -7.48 -15.14
N ALA A 207 -2.70 -7.26 -13.83
CA ALA A 207 -2.27 -5.99 -13.26
C ALA A 207 -0.84 -5.62 -13.70
N LEU A 208 0.09 -6.58 -13.68
CA LEU A 208 1.45 -6.36 -14.17
C LEU A 208 1.45 -5.99 -15.64
N VAL A 209 0.67 -6.66 -16.49
CA VAL A 209 0.62 -6.33 -17.92
C VAL A 209 -0.02 -4.96 -18.15
N LEU A 210 -1.27 -4.77 -17.75
CA LEU A 210 -2.06 -3.60 -18.18
C LEU A 210 -1.63 -2.31 -17.48
N ASN A 211 -1.30 -2.37 -16.18
CA ASN A 211 -0.89 -1.16 -15.48
C ASN A 211 0.50 -0.68 -15.90
N ASN A 212 1.36 -1.50 -16.52
CA ASN A 212 2.67 -1.06 -17.00
C ASN A 212 2.68 -0.51 -18.43
N ILE A 213 1.54 -0.49 -19.13
CA ILE A 213 1.48 0.06 -20.50
C ILE A 213 1.63 1.59 -20.48
N GLN A 214 0.83 2.28 -19.67
CA GLN A 214 0.89 3.74 -19.52
C GLN A 214 0.95 4.22 -18.07
N ARG A 215 1.04 3.30 -17.10
CA ARG A 215 1.23 3.62 -15.68
C ARG A 215 2.43 2.84 -15.13
N MET A 216 2.55 2.80 -13.80
CA MET A 216 3.62 2.09 -13.11
C MET A 216 3.03 1.24 -12.00
N TYR A 217 3.23 -0.08 -12.09
CA TYR A 217 2.82 -1.03 -11.06
C TYR A 217 3.73 -2.26 -11.09
N PRO A 218 4.14 -2.83 -9.94
CA PRO A 218 3.97 -2.28 -8.61
C PRO A 218 4.87 -1.08 -8.36
N VAL A 219 4.51 -0.29 -7.36
CA VAL A 219 5.38 0.77 -6.81
C VAL A 219 6.40 0.16 -5.85
N VAL A 220 5.98 -0.85 -5.08
CA VAL A 220 6.83 -1.57 -4.12
C VAL A 220 6.48 -3.06 -4.16
N TRP A 221 7.49 -3.92 -4.36
CA TRP A 221 7.30 -5.37 -4.28
C TRP A 221 7.22 -5.90 -2.87
N PHE A 222 8.14 -5.44 -2.02
CA PHE A 222 8.25 -5.84 -0.63
C PHE A 222 8.42 -4.60 0.23
N THR A 223 7.60 -4.47 1.26
CA THR A 223 7.74 -3.37 2.22
C THR A 223 9.03 -3.60 3.02
N PRO A 224 10.03 -2.68 2.97
CA PRO A 224 11.24 -2.81 3.78
C PRO A 224 10.88 -2.92 5.27
N LEU A 225 11.58 -3.76 6.02
CA LEU A 225 11.21 -4.07 7.41
C LEU A 225 11.48 -2.93 8.42
N ASP A 226 12.11 -1.82 8.03
CA ASP A 226 12.60 -0.73 8.91
C ASP A 226 12.41 0.65 8.25
N ARG A 227 12.14 1.79 8.92
CA ARG A 227 11.82 2.19 10.31
C ARG A 227 10.62 3.13 10.24
N PRO A 228 9.83 3.33 11.30
CA PRO A 228 8.95 4.50 11.37
C PRO A 228 9.82 5.75 11.21
N SER A 229 9.74 6.41 10.05
CA SER A 229 10.21 7.77 9.92
C SER A 229 9.37 8.57 10.89
N LEU A 230 10.00 9.10 11.94
CA LEU A 230 9.35 10.04 12.84
C LEU A 230 8.60 11.05 11.97
N PRO A 231 7.33 11.35 12.27
CA PRO A 231 6.62 12.41 11.58
C PRO A 231 7.51 13.65 11.53
N SER A 232 7.50 14.34 10.39
CA SER A 232 8.31 15.53 10.11
C SER A 232 8.13 16.67 11.12
N PHE A 233 7.17 16.57 12.05
CA PHE A 233 6.97 17.50 13.16
C PHE A 233 8.02 17.42 14.28
N VAL A 234 8.85 16.36 14.36
CA VAL A 234 9.90 16.22 15.41
C VAL A 234 11.29 16.68 14.94
N ARG A 235 11.38 17.50 13.89
CA ARG A 235 12.62 18.22 13.57
C ARG A 235 12.64 19.55 14.32
N PHE A 236 12.76 19.49 15.64
CA PHE A 236 12.98 20.69 16.44
C PHE A 236 14.27 21.35 15.93
N ARG A 237 14.11 22.55 15.39
CA ARG A 237 15.20 23.42 14.95
C ARG A 237 16.14 23.57 16.16
N ARG A 238 17.33 22.97 16.09
CA ARG A 238 18.38 23.21 17.08
C ARG A 238 18.70 24.70 16.98
N ALA A 239 18.27 25.49 17.96
CA ALA A 239 18.56 26.92 18.00
C ALA A 239 20.09 27.10 18.00
N PRO A 240 20.64 28.01 17.17
CA PRO A 240 22.06 28.30 17.22
C PRO A 240 22.36 28.97 18.57
N THR A 241 23.16 28.32 19.40
CA THR A 241 23.80 28.94 20.56
C THR A 241 24.78 29.99 20.06
N GLY A 242 24.32 31.23 19.98
CA GLY A 242 25.10 32.43 19.69
C GLY A 242 25.52 33.13 20.98
N LYS A 243 26.78 33.56 21.00
CA LYS A 243 27.62 33.96 22.14
C LYS A 243 27.08 35.14 22.98
N ALA A 244 27.47 35.10 24.26
CA ALA A 244 27.40 36.20 25.20
C ALA A 244 28.44 37.30 24.90
N SER A 245 27.97 38.55 24.87
CA SER A 245 28.65 39.86 25.00
C SER A 245 27.62 40.89 24.53
N ASP A 246 27.18 41.92 25.24
CA ASP A 246 27.86 42.82 26.17
C ASP A 246 26.85 43.37 27.20
N VAL A 247 27.35 43.63 28.41
CA VAL A 247 26.70 44.43 29.45
C VAL A 247 27.37 45.80 29.46
N SER A 248 26.59 46.87 29.33
CA SER A 248 26.94 48.25 29.72
C SER A 248 25.59 48.99 29.87
N GLU A 249 24.99 49.05 31.06
CA GLU A 249 25.23 50.01 32.16
C GLU A 249 24.61 51.40 31.87
N GLU A 250 23.57 51.76 32.65
CA GLU A 250 23.46 53.01 33.43
C GLU A 250 22.07 53.75 33.45
N ASN A 251 21.59 53.94 34.70
CA ASN A 251 20.69 54.98 35.30
C ASN A 251 19.22 55.13 34.86
N GLN A 252 18.22 55.38 35.73
CA GLN A 252 18.09 55.58 37.20
C GLN A 252 16.58 55.46 37.57
N PRO A 253 16.19 55.31 38.85
CA PRO A 253 14.81 55.09 39.28
C PRO A 253 14.09 56.37 39.73
N THR A 254 12.75 56.39 39.72
CA THR A 254 11.97 57.32 40.54
C THR A 254 10.63 56.69 40.94
N GLU A 255 10.47 56.48 42.24
CA GLU A 255 9.17 56.29 42.92
C GLU A 255 8.26 57.49 42.67
N THR A 256 6.95 57.26 42.62
CA THR A 256 6.01 57.80 43.62
C THR A 256 4.67 57.07 43.56
N LEU A 257 4.28 56.56 44.73
CA LEU A 257 2.91 56.26 45.14
C LEU A 257 2.14 57.58 45.29
N ASP A 258 0.86 57.60 44.93
CA ASP A 258 -0.24 57.97 45.85
C ASP A 258 -1.60 58.08 45.12
N VAL A 259 -2.61 57.47 45.79
CA VAL A 259 -4.08 57.52 45.63
C VAL A 259 -4.73 56.70 44.50
#